data_AF-A0A7S3S2J1-F1
#
_entry.id   AF-A0A7S3S2J1-F1
#
_cell.length_a   1.000
_cell.length_b   1.000
_cell.length_c   1.000
_cell.angle_alpha   90.00
_cell.angle_beta   90.00
_cell.angle_gamma   90.00
#
_symmetry.space_group_name_H-M   'P 1'
#
loop_
_entity.id
_entity.type
_entity.pdbx_description
1 polymer ?
#
loop_
_entity_poly.entity_id
_entity_poly.type
_entity_poly.pdbx_seq_one_letter_code
_entity_poly.pdbx_strand_id
1 'polypeptide(L)'
;QIERDEGIYTLYLQVISAFTAVYYAEATLKIFALGRIYFLDPWCQLDFALVLISLLDEVASDILTSVLPIPAGLLRVLRVLRILRILRLLKSFGGLRDLLKTIALSLPALWNVSSLLALVVFMYSVVGMQLFTFVMHGEGITDQRNFETISSAALLLFQCLTGDEWSLIMADAGVTEGRGCSPDGATLPFSDEPVSNCGSQY
;
A
#
# COMPACT_ATOMS: atom_id res chain seq x y z
N GLN A 1 23.93 24.51 3.86
CA GLN A 1 24.32 23.10 4.04
C GLN A 1 23.81 22.17 2.91
N ILE A 2 23.13 22.70 1.88
CA ILE A 2 22.57 21.95 0.74
C ILE A 2 23.53 21.90 -0.47
N GLU A 3 24.51 22.80 -0.56
CA GLU A 3 25.46 22.87 -1.69
C GLU A 3 26.60 21.83 -1.68
N ARG A 4 26.91 21.21 -0.53
CA ARG A 4 27.92 20.11 -0.48
C ARG A 4 27.36 18.80 -1.06
N ASP A 5 26.06 18.78 -1.33
CA ASP A 5 25.29 17.58 -1.51
C ASP A 5 25.08 17.29 -3.02
N GLU A 6 25.08 18.32 -3.87
CA GLU A 6 24.87 18.20 -5.33
C GLU A 6 25.93 17.31 -6.02
N GLY A 7 27.21 17.44 -5.63
CA GLY A 7 28.29 16.56 -6.11
C GLY A 7 28.14 15.12 -5.64
N ILE A 8 27.65 14.90 -4.42
CA ILE A 8 27.39 13.56 -3.87
C ILE A 8 26.17 12.93 -4.55
N TYR A 9 25.13 13.71 -4.83
CA TYR A 9 23.93 13.24 -5.54
C TYR A 9 24.24 12.85 -6.99
N THR A 10 25.02 13.66 -7.71
CA THR A 10 25.42 13.32 -9.09
C THR A 10 26.29 12.06 -9.13
N LEU A 11 27.26 11.92 -8.22
CA LEU A 11 28.05 10.69 -8.07
C LEU A 11 27.17 9.49 -7.74
N TYR A 12 26.22 9.63 -6.81
CA TYR A 12 25.27 8.58 -6.45
C TYR A 12 24.44 8.11 -7.65
N LEU A 13 23.92 9.06 -8.45
CA LEU A 13 23.16 8.75 -9.66
C LEU A 13 24.02 8.05 -10.72
N GLN A 14 25.26 8.51 -10.93
CA GLN A 14 26.19 7.88 -11.86
C GLN A 14 26.51 6.43 -11.44
N VAL A 15 26.79 6.20 -10.17
CA VAL A 15 27.05 4.85 -9.64
C VAL A 15 25.83 3.94 -9.86
N ILE A 16 24.62 4.40 -9.53
CA ILE A 16 23.40 3.62 -9.74
C ILE A 16 23.14 3.32 -11.21
N SER A 17 23.38 4.28 -12.10
CA SER A 17 23.24 4.07 -13.54
C SER A 17 24.22 3.01 -14.06
N ALA A 18 25.46 3.02 -13.57
CA ALA A 18 26.48 2.03 -13.93
C ALA A 18 26.10 0.62 -13.45
N PHE A 19 25.68 0.48 -12.19
CA PHE A 19 25.17 -0.80 -11.68
C PHE A 19 23.95 -1.28 -12.47
N THR A 20 23.03 -0.38 -12.81
CA THR A 20 21.85 -0.68 -13.63
C THR A 20 22.24 -1.22 -15.01
N ALA A 21 23.25 -0.63 -15.66
CA ALA A 21 23.77 -1.08 -16.94
C ALA A 21 24.42 -2.48 -16.85
N VAL A 22 25.17 -2.76 -15.77
CA VAL A 22 25.75 -4.09 -15.53
C VAL A 22 24.65 -5.15 -15.36
N TYR A 23 23.61 -4.86 -14.58
CA TYR A 23 22.46 -5.76 -14.45
C TYR A 23 21.70 -5.94 -15.76
N TYR A 24 21.59 -4.89 -16.57
CA TYR A 24 20.99 -4.98 -17.90
C TYR A 24 21.81 -5.89 -18.83
N ALA A 25 23.13 -5.76 -18.81
CA ALA A 25 24.04 -6.63 -19.55
C ALA A 25 23.96 -8.09 -19.06
N GLU A 26 23.92 -8.32 -17.74
CA GLU A 26 23.74 -9.65 -17.16
C GLU A 26 22.41 -10.29 -17.59
N ALA A 27 21.31 -9.53 -17.51
CA ALA A 27 19.98 -10.00 -17.87
C ALA A 27 19.89 -10.35 -19.36
N THR A 28 20.35 -9.46 -20.24
CA THR A 28 20.37 -9.70 -21.69
C THR A 28 21.25 -10.91 -22.04
N LEU A 29 22.44 -11.03 -21.45
CA LEU A 29 23.32 -12.19 -21.65
C LEU A 29 22.63 -13.49 -21.21
N LYS A 30 21.96 -13.51 -20.05
CA LYS A 30 21.20 -14.68 -19.59
C LYS A 30 20.04 -15.04 -20.50
N ILE A 31 19.32 -14.06 -21.04
CA ILE A 31 18.23 -14.29 -22.00
C ILE A 31 18.77 -14.93 -23.28
N PHE A 32 19.87 -14.40 -23.82
CA PHE A 32 20.51 -14.95 -25.01
C PHE A 32 21.11 -16.34 -24.78
N ALA A 33 21.69 -16.59 -23.59
CA ALA A 33 22.34 -17.86 -23.29
C ALA A 33 21.37 -18.99 -22.90
N LEU A 34 20.29 -18.71 -22.14
CA LEU A 34 19.37 -19.73 -21.63
C LEU A 34 18.07 -19.86 -22.43
N GLY A 35 17.71 -18.87 -23.25
CA GLY A 35 16.52 -18.90 -24.12
C GLY A 35 15.23 -19.27 -23.36
N ARG A 36 14.63 -20.42 -23.68
CA ARG A 36 13.38 -20.90 -23.04
C ARG A 36 13.55 -21.35 -21.58
N ILE A 37 14.74 -21.82 -21.20
CA ILE A 37 15.01 -22.28 -19.83
C ILE A 37 15.03 -21.10 -18.86
N TYR A 38 15.31 -19.89 -19.36
CA TYR A 38 15.25 -18.65 -18.60
C TYR A 38 13.88 -18.41 -17.96
N PHE A 39 12.79 -18.76 -18.65
CA PHE A 39 11.43 -18.56 -18.14
C PHE A 39 10.99 -19.64 -17.15
N LEU A 40 11.82 -20.64 -16.83
CA LEU A 40 11.47 -21.63 -15.81
C LEU A 40 12.00 -21.23 -14.42
N ASP A 41 13.05 -20.42 -14.35
CA ASP A 41 13.61 -19.95 -13.08
C ASP A 41 12.94 -18.64 -12.63
N PRO A 42 12.23 -18.62 -11.48
CA PRO A 42 11.57 -17.41 -10.98
C PRO A 42 12.54 -16.25 -10.72
N TRP A 43 13.82 -16.53 -10.41
CA TRP A 43 14.84 -15.50 -10.22
C TRP A 43 15.28 -14.83 -11.52
N CYS A 44 15.13 -15.55 -12.64
CA CYS A 44 15.34 -15.03 -13.98
C CYS A 44 14.09 -14.27 -14.46
N GLN A 45 12.88 -14.75 -14.19
CA GLN A 45 11.65 -14.00 -14.50
C GLN A 45 11.58 -12.65 -13.77
N LEU A 46 11.94 -12.61 -12.49
CA LEU A 46 12.01 -11.37 -11.71
C LEU A 46 13.03 -10.39 -12.29
N ASP A 47 14.17 -10.90 -12.76
CA ASP A 47 15.21 -10.10 -13.42
C ASP A 47 14.69 -9.41 -14.68
N PHE A 48 14.02 -10.16 -15.55
CA PHE A 48 13.40 -9.66 -16.76
C PHE A 48 12.31 -8.63 -16.48
N ALA A 49 11.46 -8.90 -15.48
CA ALA A 49 10.44 -7.94 -15.05
C ALA A 49 11.07 -6.62 -14.55
N LEU A 50 12.13 -6.69 -13.75
CA LEU A 50 12.83 -5.50 -13.25
C LEU A 50 13.53 -4.72 -14.37
N VAL A 51 14.05 -5.39 -15.40
CA VAL A 51 14.61 -4.74 -16.59
C VAL A 51 13.51 -4.03 -17.37
N LEU A 52 12.40 -4.72 -17.66
CA LEU A 52 11.27 -4.17 -18.40
C LEU A 52 10.67 -2.95 -17.70
N ILE A 53 10.48 -3.01 -16.38
CA ILE A 53 9.96 -1.90 -15.57
C ILE A 53 10.90 -0.69 -15.63
N SER A 54 12.23 -0.91 -15.59
CA SER A 54 13.20 0.20 -15.62
C SER A 54 13.29 0.85 -16.99
N LEU A 55 13.20 0.05 -18.07
CA LEU A 55 13.11 0.56 -19.43
C LEU A 55 11.83 1.37 -19.62
N LEU A 56 10.71 0.89 -19.08
CA LEU A 56 9.43 1.60 -19.13
C LEU A 56 9.49 2.92 -18.34
N ASP A 57 10.14 2.93 -17.17
CA ASP A 57 10.33 4.15 -16.36
C ASP A 57 11.19 5.20 -17.09
N GLU A 58 12.30 4.81 -17.73
CA GLU A 58 13.17 5.72 -18.50
C GLU A 58 12.46 6.28 -19.75
N VAL A 59 11.76 5.41 -20.50
CA VAL A 59 10.96 5.84 -21.65
C VAL A 59 9.82 6.76 -21.22
N ALA A 60 9.14 6.44 -20.11
CA ALA A 60 8.06 7.26 -19.59
C ALA A 60 8.55 8.60 -19.01
N SER A 61 9.76 8.67 -18.45
CA SER A 61 10.28 9.93 -17.93
C SER A 61 10.77 10.89 -19.00
N ASP A 62 11.31 10.38 -20.11
CA ASP A 62 11.97 11.22 -21.14
C ASP A 62 11.04 11.55 -22.31
N ILE A 63 10.27 10.57 -22.80
CA ILE A 63 9.45 10.73 -24.02
C ILE A 63 8.02 11.14 -23.65
N LEU A 64 7.46 10.59 -22.58
CA LEU A 64 6.05 10.77 -22.28
C LEU A 64 5.74 12.14 -21.67
N THR A 65 6.68 12.72 -20.92
CA THR A 65 6.58 14.07 -20.32
C THR A 65 6.70 15.20 -21.33
N SER A 66 7.38 14.96 -22.46
CA SER A 66 7.55 15.96 -23.53
C SER A 66 6.41 15.95 -24.54
N VAL A 67 5.67 14.84 -24.66
CA VAL A 67 4.63 14.66 -25.69
C VAL A 67 3.20 14.68 -25.13
N LEU A 68 2.97 14.27 -23.87
CA LEU A 68 1.63 14.20 -23.26
C LEU A 68 1.56 14.88 -21.88
N PRO A 69 0.43 15.54 -21.54
CA PRO A 69 0.19 16.00 -20.18
C PRO A 69 -0.08 14.81 -19.26
N ILE A 70 0.97 14.31 -18.59
CA ILE A 70 0.88 13.17 -17.68
C ILE A 70 0.16 13.57 -16.38
N PRO A 71 -0.85 12.81 -15.91
CA PRO A 71 -1.50 13.07 -14.63
C PRO A 71 -0.50 12.91 -13.46
N ALA A 72 -0.60 13.79 -12.47
CA ALA A 72 0.29 13.81 -11.30
C ALA A 72 0.37 12.47 -10.54
N GLY A 73 -0.70 11.66 -10.58
CA GLY A 73 -0.73 10.31 -10.01
C GLY A 73 0.25 9.35 -10.68
N LEU A 74 0.37 9.37 -12.01
CA LEU A 74 1.27 8.49 -12.74
C LEU A 74 2.74 8.85 -12.48
N LEU A 75 3.05 10.14 -12.36
CA LEU A 75 4.39 10.60 -11.97
C LEU A 75 4.79 10.09 -10.58
N ARG A 76 3.85 10.00 -9.62
CA ARG A 76 4.12 9.41 -8.30
C ARG A 76 4.42 7.91 -8.40
N VAL A 77 3.68 7.19 -9.22
CA VAL A 77 3.92 5.76 -9.45
C VAL A 77 5.30 5.52 -10.08
N LEU A 78 5.67 6.29 -11.12
CA LEU A 78 7.01 6.20 -11.74
C LEU A 78 8.12 6.43 -10.70
N ARG A 79 7.95 7.39 -9.78
CA ARG A 79 8.90 7.59 -8.67
C ARG A 79 9.04 6.37 -7.77
N VAL A 80 7.96 5.65 -7.49
CA VAL A 80 8.01 4.40 -6.70
C VAL A 80 8.69 3.27 -7.48
N LEU A 81 8.46 3.17 -8.80
CA LEU A 81 9.12 2.17 -9.65
C LEU A 81 10.65 2.34 -9.66
N ARG A 82 11.17 3.56 -9.48
CA ARG A 82 12.61 3.79 -9.29
C ARG A 82 13.16 3.11 -8.03
N ILE A 83 12.39 3.06 -6.95
CA ILE A 83 12.76 2.37 -5.70
C ILE A 83 12.84 0.85 -5.93
N LEU A 84 12.03 0.31 -6.84
CA LEU A 84 12.06 -1.11 -7.24
C LEU A 84 13.45 -1.53 -7.75
N ARG A 85 14.25 -0.61 -8.31
CA ARG A 85 15.63 -0.88 -8.73
C ARG A 85 16.53 -1.28 -7.56
N ILE A 86 16.26 -0.80 -6.34
CA ILE A 86 16.97 -1.20 -5.11
C ILE A 86 16.71 -2.69 -4.80
N LEU A 87 15.57 -3.25 -5.21
CA LEU A 87 15.29 -4.68 -5.02
C LEU A 87 16.29 -5.58 -5.78
N ARG A 88 16.97 -5.07 -6.82
CA ARG A 88 18.07 -5.78 -7.50
C ARG A 88 19.22 -6.10 -6.56
N LEU A 89 19.48 -5.24 -5.56
CA LEU A 89 20.50 -5.51 -4.55
C LEU A 89 20.14 -6.73 -3.70
N LEU A 90 18.86 -6.99 -3.47
CA LEU A 90 18.42 -8.17 -2.71
C LEU A 90 18.74 -9.47 -3.45
N LYS A 91 18.82 -9.42 -4.78
CA LYS A 91 19.34 -10.51 -5.59
C LYS A 91 20.85 -10.65 -5.46
N SER A 92 21.64 -9.61 -5.19
CA SER A 92 23.09 -9.81 -5.04
C SER A 92 23.47 -10.61 -3.78
N PHE A 93 22.66 -10.55 -2.73
CA PHE A 93 22.95 -11.20 -1.44
C PHE A 93 22.28 -12.57 -1.32
N GLY A 94 23.08 -13.65 -1.42
CA GLY A 94 22.59 -15.02 -1.29
C GLY A 94 21.75 -15.27 -0.03
N GLY A 95 22.21 -14.79 1.13
CA GLY A 95 21.45 -14.94 2.39
C GLY A 95 20.07 -14.26 2.39
N LEU A 96 19.92 -13.14 1.67
CA LEU A 96 18.62 -12.47 1.55
C LEU A 96 17.69 -13.19 0.58
N ARG A 97 18.23 -13.82 -0.47
CA ARG A 97 17.45 -14.70 -1.36
C ARG A 97 16.83 -15.86 -0.60
N ASP A 98 17.58 -16.46 0.33
CA ASP A 98 17.09 -17.59 1.14
C ASP A 98 15.97 -17.17 2.09
N LEU A 99 16.08 -15.98 2.71
CA LEU A 99 15.01 -15.41 3.52
C LEU A 99 13.74 -15.15 2.68
N LEU A 100 13.89 -14.51 1.52
CA LEU A 100 12.77 -14.24 0.61
C LEU A 100 12.12 -15.53 0.11
N LYS A 101 12.91 -16.57 -0.17
CA LYS A 101 12.39 -17.90 -0.53
C LYS A 101 11.59 -18.51 0.61
N THR A 102 12.05 -18.36 1.84
CA THR A 102 11.33 -18.86 3.03
C THR A 102 10.00 -18.15 3.20
N ILE A 103 9.96 -16.83 3.01
CA ILE A 103 8.71 -16.04 3.00
C ILE A 103 7.80 -16.52 1.86
N ALA A 104 8.33 -16.67 0.65
CA ALA A 104 7.54 -17.12 -0.50
C ALA A 104 6.95 -18.53 -0.31
N LEU A 105 7.68 -19.42 0.37
CA LEU A 105 7.20 -20.76 0.70
C LEU A 105 6.09 -20.76 1.76
N SER A 106 6.07 -19.77 2.66
CA SER A 106 5.01 -19.65 3.67
C SER A 106 3.77 -18.88 3.19
N LEU A 107 3.89 -18.06 2.13
CA LEU A 107 2.77 -17.30 1.54
C LEU A 107 1.51 -18.14 1.24
N PRO A 108 1.59 -19.36 0.67
CA PRO A 108 0.40 -20.17 0.41
C PRO A 108 -0.35 -20.57 1.68
N ALA A 109 0.37 -20.86 2.77
CA ALA A 109 -0.24 -21.15 4.06
C ALA A 109 -0.86 -19.90 4.67
N LEU A 110 -0.16 -18.75 4.57
CA LEU A 110 -0.67 -17.45 5.01
C LEU A 110 -1.91 -17.02 4.25
N TRP A 111 -2.04 -17.36 2.96
CA TRP A 111 -3.20 -17.02 2.15
C TRP A 111 -4.50 -17.62 2.70
N ASN A 112 -4.44 -18.86 3.20
CA ASN A 112 -5.60 -19.52 3.80
C ASN A 112 -6.06 -18.83 5.09
N VAL A 113 -5.12 -18.40 5.94
CA VAL A 113 -5.45 -17.68 7.18
C VAL A 113 -5.90 -16.26 6.87
N SER A 114 -5.26 -15.59 5.91
CA SER A 114 -5.60 -14.23 5.50
C SER A 114 -6.97 -14.15 4.85
N SER A 115 -7.38 -15.16 4.09
CA SER A 115 -8.72 -15.19 3.48
C SER A 115 -9.82 -15.33 4.53
N LEU A 116 -9.60 -16.19 5.54
CA LEU A 116 -10.49 -16.29 6.69
C LEU A 116 -10.57 -14.96 7.45
N LEU A 117 -9.43 -14.32 7.71
CA LEU A 117 -9.38 -13.04 8.39
C LEU A 117 -10.09 -11.93 7.57
N ALA A 118 -9.89 -11.89 6.26
CA ALA A 118 -10.54 -10.91 5.38
C ALA A 118 -12.08 -11.08 5.38
N LEU A 119 -12.58 -12.32 5.44
CA LEU A 119 -14.01 -12.59 5.57
C LEU A 119 -14.55 -12.08 6.91
N VAL A 120 -13.81 -12.30 8.00
CA VAL A 120 -14.18 -11.77 9.32
C VAL A 120 -14.22 -10.24 9.30
N VAL A 121 -13.19 -9.58 8.77
CA VAL A 121 -13.17 -8.11 8.60
C VAL A 121 -14.38 -7.65 7.80
N PHE A 122 -14.67 -8.30 6.68
CA PHE A 122 -15.81 -7.94 5.84
C PHE A 122 -17.15 -8.03 6.58
N MET A 123 -17.39 -9.11 7.33
CA MET A 123 -18.60 -9.25 8.14
C MET A 123 -18.70 -8.13 9.19
N TYR A 124 -17.62 -7.85 9.92
CA TYR A 124 -17.61 -6.80 10.93
C TYR A 124 -17.66 -5.39 10.32
N SER A 125 -17.19 -5.17 9.10
CA SER A 125 -17.35 -3.89 8.40
C SER A 125 -18.82 -3.61 8.14
N VAL A 126 -19.59 -4.60 7.68
CA VAL A 126 -21.02 -4.45 7.42
C VAL A 126 -21.78 -4.17 8.72
N VAL A 127 -21.47 -4.91 9.80
CA VAL A 127 -22.05 -4.67 11.12
C VAL A 127 -21.67 -3.29 11.65
N GLY A 128 -20.40 -2.90 11.54
CA GLY A 128 -19.89 -1.61 11.99
C GLY A 128 -20.55 -0.45 11.27
N MET A 129 -20.82 -0.56 9.96
CA MET A 129 -21.60 0.44 9.22
C MET A 129 -23.03 0.58 9.74
N GLN A 130 -23.68 -0.54 10.07
CA GLN A 130 -25.06 -0.50 10.56
C GLN A 130 -25.17 0.14 11.95
N LEU A 131 -24.13 -0.01 12.78
CA LEU A 131 -24.13 0.46 14.17
C LEU A 131 -23.50 1.85 14.36
N PHE A 132 -22.46 2.17 13.60
CA PHE A 132 -21.58 3.31 13.89
C PHE A 132 -21.47 4.32 12.73
N THR A 133 -22.28 4.21 11.68
CA THR A 133 -22.21 5.14 10.54
C THR A 133 -22.53 6.59 10.89
N PHE A 134 -23.34 6.83 11.92
CA PHE A 134 -23.75 8.19 12.33
C PHE A 134 -23.05 8.67 13.60
N VAL A 135 -22.13 7.88 14.17
CA VAL A 135 -21.42 8.27 15.40
C VAL A 135 -20.61 9.53 15.16
N MET A 136 -20.68 10.46 16.11
CA MET A 136 -19.91 11.69 16.09
C MET A 136 -18.40 11.42 15.93
N HIS A 137 -17.74 12.17 15.05
CA HIS A 137 -16.30 12.09 14.87
C HIS A 137 -15.55 12.61 16.11
N GLY A 138 -14.52 11.86 16.53
CA GLY A 138 -13.65 12.13 17.65
C GLY A 138 -12.17 11.96 17.27
N GLU A 139 -11.38 11.40 18.17
CA GLU A 139 -9.93 11.18 17.93
C GLU A 139 -9.65 9.87 17.17
N GLY A 140 -10.40 8.80 17.45
CA GLY A 140 -10.29 7.50 16.80
C GLY A 140 -11.16 7.36 15.56
N ILE A 141 -12.38 7.91 15.58
CA ILE A 141 -13.29 7.94 14.42
C ILE A 141 -13.24 9.34 13.80
N THR A 142 -12.65 9.48 12.61
CA THR A 142 -12.46 10.78 11.92
C THR A 142 -13.06 10.76 10.52
N ASP A 143 -13.09 11.91 9.83
CA ASP A 143 -13.61 12.05 8.45
C ASP A 143 -13.01 11.04 7.44
N GLN A 144 -11.79 10.58 7.68
CA GLN A 144 -11.10 9.61 6.80
C GLN A 144 -11.15 8.17 7.34
N ARG A 145 -11.38 8.02 8.65
CA ARG A 145 -11.34 6.77 9.39
C ARG A 145 -12.67 6.58 10.11
N ASN A 146 -13.66 6.08 9.38
CA ASN A 146 -15.04 5.99 9.86
C ASN A 146 -15.73 4.69 9.41
N PHE A 147 -16.99 4.55 9.82
CA PHE A 147 -17.88 3.45 9.44
C PHE A 147 -18.94 3.89 8.40
N GLU A 148 -18.66 4.90 7.58
CA GLU A 148 -19.62 5.39 6.57
C GLU A 148 -19.60 4.57 5.27
N THR A 149 -18.44 3.99 4.94
CA THR A 149 -18.28 3.15 3.74
C THR A 149 -17.65 1.80 4.12
N ILE A 150 -17.93 0.78 3.32
CA ILE A 150 -17.37 -0.57 3.56
C ILE A 150 -15.84 -0.50 3.53
N SER A 151 -15.25 0.31 2.64
CA SER A 151 -13.80 0.43 2.53
C SER A 151 -13.17 1.14 3.72
N SER A 152 -13.76 2.25 4.18
CA SER A 152 -13.25 2.96 5.36
C SER A 152 -13.40 2.11 6.62
N ALA A 153 -14.55 1.44 6.78
CA ALA A 153 -14.81 0.50 7.87
C ALA A 153 -13.83 -0.69 7.86
N ALA A 154 -13.55 -1.27 6.69
CA ALA A 154 -12.60 -2.38 6.56
C ALA A 154 -11.17 -1.97 6.90
N LEU A 155 -10.73 -0.80 6.45
CA LEU A 155 -9.40 -0.26 6.79
C LEU A 155 -9.27 0.07 8.27
N LEU A 156 -10.31 0.66 8.87
CA LEU A 156 -10.35 0.97 10.29
C LEU A 156 -10.31 -0.30 11.15
N LEU A 157 -11.08 -1.33 10.79
CA LEU A 157 -11.05 -2.63 11.47
C LEU A 157 -9.72 -3.38 11.24
N PHE A 158 -9.10 -3.23 10.07
CA PHE A 158 -7.76 -3.76 9.83
C PHE A 158 -6.73 -3.12 10.75
N GLN A 159 -6.81 -1.80 10.99
CA GLN A 159 -5.98 -1.12 11.98
C GLN A 159 -6.22 -1.66 13.40
N CYS A 160 -7.49 -1.81 13.81
CA CYS A 160 -7.83 -2.44 15.10
C CYS A 160 -7.25 -3.85 15.24
N LEU A 161 -7.26 -4.67 14.18
CA LEU A 161 -6.70 -6.02 14.18
C LEU A 161 -5.19 -6.04 14.43
N THR A 162 -4.47 -4.99 14.01
CA THR A 162 -3.05 -4.84 14.31
C THR A 162 -2.78 -4.36 15.74
N GLY A 163 -3.84 -4.09 16.52
CA GLY A 163 -3.77 -3.61 17.90
C GLY A 163 -3.54 -2.10 18.01
N ASP A 164 -3.62 -1.38 16.89
CA ASP A 164 -3.36 0.04 16.83
C ASP A 164 -4.64 0.85 17.08
N GLU A 165 -4.56 1.85 17.96
CA GLU A 165 -5.61 2.84 18.30
C GLU A 165 -7.03 2.33 18.61
N TRP A 166 -7.21 1.02 18.83
CA TRP A 166 -8.51 0.41 19.12
C TRP A 166 -9.23 1.04 20.32
N SER A 167 -8.48 1.51 21.33
CA SER A 167 -9.02 2.11 22.54
C SER A 167 -9.68 3.47 22.28
N LEU A 168 -9.15 4.26 21.33
CA LEU A 168 -9.73 5.54 20.93
C LEU A 168 -11.00 5.31 20.11
N ILE A 169 -10.94 4.36 19.19
CA ILE A 169 -12.10 3.97 18.38
C ILE A 169 -13.25 3.47 19.26
N MET A 170 -12.95 2.68 20.29
CA MET A 170 -13.94 2.22 21.28
C MET A 170 -14.51 3.37 22.11
N ALA A 171 -13.67 4.34 22.50
CA ALA A 171 -14.11 5.49 23.29
C ALA A 171 -15.07 6.39 22.49
N ASP A 172 -14.79 6.60 21.20
CA ASP A 172 -15.65 7.37 20.31
C ASP A 172 -16.93 6.60 19.94
N ALA A 173 -16.82 5.29 19.65
CA ALA A 173 -17.98 4.44 19.37
C ALA A 173 -18.95 4.31 20.56
N GLY A 174 -18.46 4.52 21.78
CA GLY A 174 -19.24 4.50 23.03
C GLY A 174 -19.58 5.88 23.59
N VAL A 175 -19.49 6.95 22.76
CA VAL A 175 -19.75 8.32 23.22
C VAL A 175 -21.19 8.49 23.75
N THR A 176 -21.34 9.20 24.86
CA THR A 176 -22.63 9.48 25.52
C THR A 176 -22.95 10.97 25.49
N GLU A 177 -24.22 11.32 25.73
CA GLU A 177 -24.68 12.72 25.69
C GLU A 177 -23.86 13.62 26.63
N GLY A 178 -23.44 13.10 27.78
CA GLY A 178 -22.57 13.80 28.73
C GLY A 178 -21.18 14.14 28.21
N ARG A 179 -20.76 13.55 27.07
CA ARG A 179 -19.49 13.83 26.38
C ARG A 179 -19.66 14.61 25.07
N GLY A 180 -20.89 15.03 24.72
CA GLY A 180 -21.14 15.97 23.62
C GLY A 180 -21.85 15.40 22.38
N CYS A 181 -22.25 14.12 22.36
CA CYS A 181 -23.15 13.63 21.32
C CYS A 181 -24.60 14.10 21.54
N SER A 182 -25.41 14.10 20.48
CA SER A 182 -26.81 14.52 20.48
C SER A 182 -27.71 13.42 19.90
N PRO A 183 -28.84 13.08 20.56
CA PRO A 183 -29.80 12.12 20.04
C PRO A 183 -30.45 12.55 18.72
N ASP A 184 -30.40 13.84 18.38
CA ASP A 184 -30.87 14.40 17.11
C ASP A 184 -29.71 14.95 16.25
N GLY A 185 -28.51 14.39 16.41
CA GLY A 185 -27.26 14.97 15.91
C GLY A 185 -26.91 14.68 14.45
N ALA A 186 -27.63 13.80 13.77
CA ALA A 186 -27.43 13.47 12.36
C ALA A 186 -28.76 13.49 11.59
N THR A 187 -28.70 13.74 10.28
CA THR A 187 -29.89 13.74 9.41
C THR A 187 -29.66 12.80 8.23
N LEU A 188 -30.68 12.02 7.89
CA LEU A 188 -30.62 11.09 6.77
C LEU A 188 -30.78 11.86 5.44
N PRO A 189 -30.04 11.50 4.40
CA PRO A 189 -30.15 12.18 3.10
C PRO A 189 -31.51 11.99 2.40
N PHE A 190 -32.36 11.07 2.89
CA PHE A 190 -33.65 10.72 2.29
C PHE A 190 -34.84 10.88 3.25
N SER A 191 -34.62 11.34 4.48
CA SER A 191 -35.68 11.60 5.45
C SER A 191 -35.27 12.71 6.41
N ASP A 192 -36.19 13.64 6.66
CA ASP A 192 -35.99 14.74 7.63
C ASP A 192 -36.07 14.26 9.10
N GLU A 193 -36.18 12.95 9.34
CA GLU A 193 -36.13 12.39 10.68
C GLU A 193 -34.69 12.45 11.22
N PRO A 194 -34.50 13.06 12.40
CA PRO A 194 -33.19 13.11 13.04
C PRO A 194 -32.79 11.71 13.52
N VAL A 195 -31.51 11.38 13.37
CA VAL A 195 -30.89 10.15 13.86
C VAL A 195 -29.82 10.50 14.90
N SER A 196 -29.70 9.64 15.90
CA SER A 196 -28.73 9.80 16.97
C SER A 196 -27.30 9.66 16.43
N ASN A 197 -26.44 10.59 16.83
CA ASN A 197 -25.00 10.49 16.61
C ASN A 197 -24.23 10.00 17.85
N CYS A 198 -24.96 9.51 18.85
CA CYS A 198 -24.39 8.90 20.04
C CYS A 198 -23.97 7.44 19.78
N GLY A 199 -23.03 6.97 20.58
CA GLY A 199 -22.63 5.58 20.59
C GLY A 199 -23.77 4.65 21.02
N SER A 200 -23.90 3.52 20.33
CA SER A 200 -24.85 2.47 20.71
C SER A 200 -24.51 1.92 22.11
N GLN A 201 -25.45 2.05 23.07
CA GLN A 201 -25.30 1.63 24.48
C GLN A 201 -25.51 0.11 24.70
N TYR A 202 -25.67 -0.68 23.65
CA TYR A 202 -25.92 -2.13 23.73
C TYR A 202 -24.65 -2.95 23.93
#